data_AF-A0A3F3J1P3-F1
#
_entry.id   AF-A0A3F3J1P3-F1
#
_cell.length_a   1.000
_cell.length_b   1.000
_cell.length_c   1.000
_cell.angle_alpha   90.00
_cell.angle_beta   90.00
_cell.angle_gamma   90.00
#
_symmetry.space_group_name_H-M   'P 1'
#
loop_
_entity.id
_entity.type
_entity.pdbx_description
1 polymer ?
#
loop_
_entity_poly.entity_id
_entity_poly.type
_entity_poly.pdbx_seq_one_letter_code
_entity_poly.pdbx_strand_id
1 'polypeptide(L)'
;MMHLKNISAGNPKTLEQYQLTKRSGVIWLYSEDGKNWYEEQKNFAADTLKIAYDQNGVIVNISQDVSTINPTGLSVVELPNITANRRADIYGGWVFDGEKVIKRVYTSEELRQQAEAKKQKLLEEAEAVIKLLSRAVKMGIATDEERLRLEVWEQYSVLVSRVDTSAPDWPEKPEL
;
A
#
# COMPACT_ATOMS: atom_id res chain seq x y z
N MET A 1 -18.82 0.93 19.86
CA MET A 1 -18.12 0.55 18.61
C MET A 1 -16.93 -0.30 19.00
N MET A 2 -16.72 -1.39 18.28
CA MET A 2 -15.67 -2.37 18.55
C MET A 2 -14.28 -1.83 18.20
N HIS A 3 -13.29 -2.16 19.03
CA HIS A 3 -11.88 -1.89 18.74
C HIS A 3 -11.02 -3.00 19.34
N LEU A 4 -10.42 -3.81 18.48
CA LEU A 4 -9.53 -4.92 18.85
C LEU A 4 -8.12 -4.57 18.38
N LYS A 5 -7.20 -4.41 19.32
CA LYS A 5 -5.83 -3.94 19.03
C LYS A 5 -4.83 -5.08 19.01
N ASN A 6 -3.81 -4.94 18.16
CA ASN A 6 -2.61 -5.78 18.11
C ASN A 6 -2.94 -7.28 18.12
N ILE A 7 -3.80 -7.70 17.19
CA ILE A 7 -4.29 -9.07 17.11
C ILE A 7 -3.15 -9.98 16.65
N SER A 8 -2.89 -11.03 17.42
CA SER A 8 -1.82 -11.99 17.16
C SER A 8 -2.27 -13.41 17.42
N ALA A 9 -1.53 -14.38 16.89
CA ALA A 9 -1.80 -15.79 17.14
C ALA A 9 -1.51 -16.15 18.60
N GLY A 10 -2.39 -16.94 19.20
CA GLY A 10 -2.23 -17.46 20.56
C GLY A 10 -2.66 -18.91 20.67
N ASN A 11 -2.32 -19.53 21.80
CA ASN A 11 -2.71 -20.90 22.09
C ASN A 11 -4.23 -21.02 22.30
N PRO A 12 -4.84 -22.18 22.02
CA PRO A 12 -6.21 -22.46 22.41
C PRO A 12 -6.34 -22.34 23.94
N LYS A 13 -7.39 -21.64 24.41
CA LYS A 13 -7.68 -21.41 25.83
C LYS A 13 -8.78 -22.34 26.37
N THR A 14 -9.55 -22.99 25.50
CA THR A 14 -10.61 -23.93 25.89
C THR A 14 -10.39 -25.32 25.29
N LEU A 15 -11.04 -26.33 25.87
CA LEU A 15 -11.00 -27.69 25.35
C LEU A 15 -11.54 -27.77 23.91
N GLU A 16 -12.62 -27.04 23.61
CA GLU A 16 -13.18 -26.98 22.26
C GLU A 16 -12.19 -26.39 21.27
N GLN A 17 -11.55 -25.27 21.63
CA GLN A 17 -10.53 -24.64 20.80
C GLN A 17 -9.35 -25.59 20.54
N TYR A 18 -8.92 -26.33 21.56
CA TYR A 18 -7.87 -27.34 21.45
C TYR A 18 -8.27 -28.47 20.49
N GLN A 19 -9.49 -29.01 20.61
CA GLN A 19 -9.97 -30.06 19.71
C GLN A 19 -10.07 -29.58 18.26
N LEU A 20 -10.54 -28.34 18.04
CA LEU A 20 -10.59 -27.71 16.72
C LEU A 20 -9.21 -27.51 16.12
N THR A 21 -8.24 -27.03 16.88
CA THR A 21 -6.83 -26.94 16.44
C THR A 21 -6.28 -28.32 16.07
N LYS A 22 -6.50 -29.34 16.91
CA LYS A 22 -6.02 -30.71 16.65
C LYS A 22 -6.64 -31.32 15.39
N ARG A 23 -7.94 -31.10 15.17
CA ARG A 23 -8.69 -31.71 14.06
C ARG A 23 -8.51 -30.97 12.74
N SER A 24 -8.42 -29.64 12.78
CA SER A 24 -8.59 -28.79 11.59
C SER A 24 -7.50 -27.73 11.44
N GLY A 25 -6.49 -27.70 12.32
CA GLY A 25 -5.37 -26.76 12.22
C GLY A 25 -5.75 -25.30 12.48
N VAL A 26 -6.86 -25.05 13.20
CA VAL A 26 -7.33 -23.68 13.50
C VAL A 26 -6.26 -22.90 14.26
N ILE A 27 -5.91 -21.73 13.73
CA ILE A 27 -5.05 -20.72 14.37
C ILE A 27 -5.95 -19.77 15.13
N TRP A 28 -5.77 -19.65 16.44
CA TRP A 28 -6.57 -18.76 17.28
C TRP A 28 -5.93 -17.38 17.36
N LEU A 29 -6.73 -16.34 17.12
CA LEU A 29 -6.26 -14.96 17.11
C LEU A 29 -6.84 -14.21 18.31
N TYR A 30 -5.98 -13.46 18.99
CA TYR A 30 -6.34 -12.69 20.18
C TYR A 30 -5.84 -11.26 20.08
N SER A 31 -6.67 -10.30 20.49
CA SER A 31 -6.25 -8.92 20.73
C SER A 31 -5.33 -8.82 21.95
N GLU A 32 -4.68 -7.67 22.12
CA GLU A 32 -3.77 -7.39 23.25
C GLU A 32 -4.45 -7.50 24.62
N ASP A 33 -5.76 -7.21 24.70
CA ASP A 33 -6.59 -7.36 25.90
C ASP A 33 -7.14 -8.78 26.06
N GLY A 34 -6.74 -9.72 25.20
CA GLY A 34 -6.98 -11.15 25.33
C GLY A 34 -8.29 -11.67 24.75
N LYS A 35 -9.07 -10.83 24.04
CA LYS A 35 -10.33 -11.23 23.40
C LYS A 35 -10.08 -12.05 22.15
N ASN A 36 -10.90 -13.07 21.91
CA ASN A 36 -10.76 -13.95 20.76
C ASN A 36 -11.43 -13.34 19.53
N TRP A 37 -10.66 -13.17 18.44
CA TRP A 37 -11.14 -12.56 17.20
C TRP A 37 -12.43 -13.19 16.67
N TYR A 38 -12.50 -14.51 16.58
CA TYR A 38 -13.63 -15.23 15.98
C TYR A 38 -14.91 -15.09 16.82
N GLU A 39 -14.77 -15.07 18.14
CA GLU A 39 -15.90 -14.92 19.06
C GLU A 39 -16.44 -13.47 19.07
N GLU A 40 -15.57 -12.49 18.85
CA GLU A 40 -15.92 -11.06 18.85
C GLU A 40 -16.57 -10.57 17.54
N GLN A 41 -16.49 -11.33 16.43
CA GLN A 41 -17.08 -10.93 15.14
C GLN A 41 -18.57 -10.59 15.24
N LYS A 42 -19.32 -11.34 16.06
CA LYS A 42 -20.76 -11.14 16.29
C LYS A 42 -21.10 -9.81 16.97
N ASN A 43 -20.13 -9.15 17.60
CA ASN A 43 -20.31 -7.90 18.32
C ASN A 43 -20.15 -6.67 17.42
N PHE A 44 -19.73 -6.85 16.16
CA PHE A 44 -19.70 -5.78 15.16
C PHE A 44 -21.09 -5.56 14.54
N ALA A 45 -21.53 -4.31 14.41
CA ALA A 45 -22.79 -3.98 13.75
C ALA A 45 -22.71 -4.23 12.24
N ALA A 46 -23.82 -4.60 11.59
CA ALA A 46 -23.81 -4.97 10.17
C ALA A 46 -23.61 -3.78 9.22
N ASP A 47 -24.05 -2.58 9.61
CA ASP A 47 -24.09 -1.38 8.78
C ASP A 47 -22.87 -0.45 8.95
N THR A 48 -21.89 -0.84 9.78
CA THR A 48 -20.65 -0.10 10.04
C THR A 48 -19.50 -0.56 9.14
N LEU A 49 -18.48 0.31 9.02
CA LEU A 49 -17.20 -0.04 8.41
C LEU A 49 -16.28 -0.68 9.45
N LYS A 50 -15.51 -1.68 9.04
CA LYS A 50 -14.45 -2.32 9.80
C LYS A 50 -13.15 -2.02 9.09
N ILE A 51 -12.27 -1.32 9.79
CA ILE A 51 -10.98 -0.89 9.26
C ILE A 51 -9.92 -1.72 9.97
N ALA A 52 -9.11 -2.44 9.19
CA ALA A 52 -7.91 -3.08 9.68
C ALA A 52 -6.70 -2.19 9.36
N TYR A 53 -5.85 -1.95 10.36
CA TYR A 53 -4.69 -1.09 10.24
C TYR A 53 -3.46 -1.71 10.91
N ASP A 54 -2.27 -1.35 10.41
CA ASP A 54 -0.98 -1.85 10.89
C ASP A 54 -0.48 -1.10 12.13
N GLN A 55 0.71 -1.47 12.64
CA GLN A 55 1.33 -0.81 13.80
C GLN A 55 1.62 0.69 13.62
N ASN A 56 1.68 1.20 12.38
CA ASN A 56 1.87 2.61 12.06
C ASN A 56 0.53 3.34 11.82
N GLY A 57 -0.61 2.66 12.06
CA GLY A 57 -1.93 3.19 11.78
C GLY A 57 -2.35 3.09 10.32
N VAL A 58 -1.51 2.55 9.42
CA VAL A 58 -1.78 2.50 7.98
C VAL A 58 -2.91 1.53 7.71
N ILE A 59 -3.94 2.02 7.00
CA ILE A 59 -5.12 1.23 6.66
C ILE A 59 -4.78 0.25 5.54
N VAL A 60 -5.02 -1.03 5.79
CA VAL A 60 -4.70 -2.14 4.88
C VAL A 60 -5.93 -2.97 4.49
N ASN A 61 -7.05 -2.81 5.21
CA ASN A 61 -8.32 -3.44 4.85
C ASN A 61 -9.51 -2.56 5.28
N ILE A 62 -10.54 -2.50 4.45
CA ILE A 62 -11.82 -1.87 4.75
C ILE A 62 -12.92 -2.83 4.29
N SER A 63 -13.81 -3.22 5.20
CA SER A 63 -14.94 -4.10 4.89
C SER A 63 -16.17 -3.73 5.70
N GLN A 64 -17.38 -4.03 5.19
CA GLN A 64 -18.59 -4.06 6.00
C GLN A 64 -18.84 -5.44 6.62
N ASP A 65 -18.18 -6.48 6.12
CA ASP A 65 -18.21 -7.82 6.70
C ASP A 65 -16.91 -8.08 7.46
N VAL A 66 -16.99 -8.15 8.79
CA VAL A 66 -15.80 -8.36 9.63
C VAL A 66 -15.17 -9.74 9.41
N SER A 67 -15.95 -10.72 8.96
CA SER A 67 -15.48 -12.09 8.76
C SER A 67 -14.52 -12.23 7.58
N THR A 68 -14.53 -11.26 6.66
CA THR A 68 -13.61 -11.23 5.50
C THR A 68 -12.22 -10.71 5.84
N ILE A 69 -11.99 -10.29 7.09
CA ILE A 69 -10.72 -9.72 7.54
C ILE A 69 -9.87 -10.83 8.19
N ASN A 70 -8.63 -10.98 7.72
CA ASN A 70 -7.58 -11.70 8.43
C ASN A 70 -6.74 -10.68 9.20
N PRO A 71 -6.92 -10.53 10.52
CA PRO A 71 -6.31 -9.44 11.29
C PRO A 71 -4.95 -9.82 11.88
N THR A 72 -4.28 -10.87 11.41
CA THR A 72 -3.01 -11.31 11.98
C THR A 72 -1.96 -10.20 11.87
N GLY A 73 -1.47 -9.71 13.01
CA GLY A 73 -0.52 -8.59 13.10
C GLY A 73 -1.15 -7.20 12.95
N LEU A 74 -2.48 -7.11 12.93
CA LEU A 74 -3.23 -5.88 12.71
C LEU A 74 -4.12 -5.53 13.90
N SER A 75 -4.61 -4.30 13.91
CA SER A 75 -5.72 -3.87 14.75
C SER A 75 -6.97 -3.68 13.89
N VAL A 76 -8.17 -3.92 14.45
CA VAL A 76 -9.45 -3.73 13.76
C VAL A 76 -10.35 -2.79 14.56
N VAL A 77 -10.82 -1.72 13.93
CA VAL A 77 -11.73 -0.73 14.52
C VAL A 77 -13.03 -0.65 13.72
N GLU A 78 -14.13 -0.56 14.43
CA GLU A 78 -15.46 -0.30 13.89
C GLU A 78 -15.75 1.20 13.84
N LEU A 79 -16.16 1.70 12.68
CA LEU A 79 -16.48 3.11 12.46
C LEU A 79 -17.82 3.28 11.74
N PRO A 80 -18.50 4.44 11.90
CA PRO A 80 -19.71 4.75 11.16
C PRO A 80 -19.47 4.74 9.65
N ASN A 81 -20.43 4.23 8.89
CA ASN A 81 -20.35 4.15 7.44
C ASN A 81 -20.76 5.48 6.77
N ILE A 82 -19.96 6.52 7.01
CA ILE A 82 -20.17 7.90 6.53
C ILE A 82 -19.19 8.29 5.42
N THR A 83 -19.51 9.32 4.65
CA THR A 83 -18.68 9.86 3.56
C THR A 83 -17.23 10.12 3.98
N ALA A 84 -17.03 10.64 5.19
CA ALA A 84 -15.68 10.94 5.71
C ALA A 84 -14.79 9.71 5.90
N ASN A 85 -15.37 8.53 6.14
CA ASN A 85 -14.62 7.27 6.29
C ASN A 85 -14.52 6.52 4.96
N ARG A 86 -15.53 6.63 4.09
CA ARG A 86 -15.55 6.01 2.75
C ARG A 86 -14.51 6.55 1.77
N ARG A 87 -13.93 7.72 2.05
CA ARG A 87 -12.87 8.31 1.20
C ARG A 87 -11.54 7.56 1.28
N ALA A 88 -11.35 6.70 2.29
CA ALA A 88 -10.11 5.96 2.44
C ALA A 88 -10.06 4.76 1.51
N ASP A 89 -8.88 4.56 0.94
CA ASP A 89 -8.48 3.36 0.24
C ASP A 89 -7.49 2.54 1.08
N ILE A 90 -7.06 1.40 0.53
CA ILE A 90 -6.11 0.47 1.17
C ILE A 90 -4.72 0.52 0.52
N TYR A 91 -4.42 1.58 -0.24
CA TYR A 91 -3.16 1.72 -0.99
C TYR A 91 -2.06 2.44 -0.18
N GLY A 92 -2.25 2.53 1.14
CA GLY A 92 -1.24 3.08 2.07
C GLY A 92 -1.22 4.61 2.19
N GLY A 93 -2.19 5.31 1.59
CA GLY A 93 -2.36 6.77 1.67
C GLY A 93 -3.22 7.25 2.85
N TRP A 94 -3.76 6.33 3.63
CA TRP A 94 -4.69 6.61 4.73
C TRP A 94 -4.24 5.92 6.01
N VAL A 95 -4.42 6.62 7.14
CA VAL A 95 -4.15 6.10 8.48
C VAL A 95 -5.36 6.29 9.38
N PHE A 96 -5.52 5.38 10.35
CA PHE A 96 -6.34 5.58 11.52
C PHE A 96 -5.46 6.11 12.65
N ASP A 97 -5.70 7.35 13.10
CA ASP A 97 -4.87 8.04 14.10
C ASP A 97 -5.21 7.68 15.56
N GLY A 98 -6.11 6.71 15.76
CA GLY A 98 -6.69 6.36 17.06
C GLY A 98 -8.10 6.90 17.26
N GLU A 99 -8.52 7.91 16.49
CA GLU A 99 -9.85 8.52 16.58
C GLU A 99 -10.57 8.54 15.22
N LYS A 100 -9.85 8.84 14.14
CA LYS A 100 -10.41 9.12 12.82
C LYS A 100 -9.49 8.66 11.69
N VAL A 101 -10.09 8.59 10.51
CA VAL A 101 -9.39 8.26 9.25
C VAL A 101 -8.88 9.55 8.59
N ILE A 102 -7.56 9.68 8.51
CA ILE A 102 -6.87 10.84 7.95
C ILE A 102 -5.91 10.44 6.84
N LYS A 103 -5.53 11.42 6.00
CA LYS A 103 -4.45 11.20 5.03
C LYS A 103 -3.15 10.95 5.76
N ARG A 104 -2.39 9.97 5.29
CA ARG A 104 -1.06 9.68 5.79
C ARG A 104 -0.15 10.87 5.53
N VAL A 105 0.58 11.27 6.57
CA VAL A 105 1.72 12.17 6.44
C VAL A 105 2.98 11.31 6.37
N TYR A 106 3.69 11.40 5.24
CA TYR A 106 4.93 10.66 5.04
C TYR A 106 6.09 11.40 5.71
N THR A 107 7.03 10.63 6.26
CA THR A 107 8.32 11.15 6.71
C THR A 107 9.16 11.62 5.51
N SER A 108 10.11 12.52 5.74
CA SER A 108 11.04 12.97 4.70
C SER A 108 11.79 11.81 4.06
N GLU A 109 12.12 10.77 4.83
CA GLU A 109 12.79 9.58 4.32
C GLU A 109 11.89 8.73 3.42
N GLU A 110 10.62 8.53 3.80
CA GLU A 110 9.66 7.83 2.94
C GLU A 110 9.39 8.58 1.63
N LEU A 111 9.28 9.91 1.69
CA LEU A 111 9.14 10.74 0.49
C LEU A 111 10.36 10.62 -0.43
N ARG A 112 11.57 10.61 0.15
CA ARG A 112 12.82 10.41 -0.58
C ARG A 112 12.88 9.04 -1.24
N GLN A 113 12.46 7.98 -0.54
CA GLN A 113 12.40 6.62 -1.10
C GLN A 113 11.37 6.52 -2.24
N GLN A 114 10.20 7.16 -2.10
CA GLN A 114 9.22 7.22 -3.18
C GLN A 114 9.75 7.98 -4.40
N ALA A 115 10.45 9.09 -4.17
CA ALA A 115 11.11 9.85 -5.23
C ALA A 115 12.20 9.03 -5.93
N GLU A 116 13.01 8.28 -5.18
CA GLU A 116 14.03 7.39 -5.77
C GLU A 116 13.39 6.26 -6.60
N ALA A 117 12.33 5.63 -6.09
CA ALA A 117 11.59 4.62 -6.84
C ALA A 117 10.98 5.19 -8.14
N LYS A 118 10.45 6.42 -8.08
CA LYS A 118 9.95 7.14 -9.27
C LYS A 118 11.09 7.43 -10.24
N LYS A 119 12.25 7.91 -9.77
CA LYS A 119 13.44 8.18 -10.59
C LYS A 119 13.86 6.93 -11.36
N GLN A 120 13.98 5.81 -10.67
CA GLN A 120 14.36 4.53 -11.27
C GLN A 120 13.35 4.10 -12.35
N LYS A 121 12.05 4.18 -12.07
CA LYS A 121 11.01 3.85 -13.05
C LYS A 121 11.08 4.74 -14.30
N LEU A 122 11.27 6.05 -14.13
CA LEU A 122 11.37 6.98 -15.26
C LEU A 122 12.62 6.72 -16.11
N LEU A 123 13.74 6.34 -15.49
CA LEU A 123 14.96 5.95 -16.20
C LEU A 123 14.77 4.64 -16.96
N GLU A 124 14.11 3.64 -16.38
CA GLU A 124 13.77 2.39 -17.07
C GLU A 124 12.88 2.62 -18.29
N GLU A 125 11.85 3.47 -18.15
CA GLU A 125 10.99 3.87 -19.26
C GLU A 125 11.79 4.57 -20.37
N ALA A 126 12.65 5.52 -20.01
CA ALA A 126 13.47 6.25 -20.99
C ALA A 126 14.46 5.32 -21.70
N GLU A 127 15.15 4.45 -20.96
CA GLU A 127 16.13 3.50 -21.51
C GLU A 127 15.46 2.51 -22.47
N ALA A 128 14.23 2.08 -22.19
CA ALA A 128 13.48 1.21 -23.10
C ALA A 128 13.23 1.87 -24.47
N VAL A 129 12.91 3.17 -24.50
CA VAL A 129 12.72 3.93 -25.74
C VAL A 129 14.06 4.17 -26.44
N ILE A 130 15.05 4.68 -25.71
CA ILE A 130 16.41 4.96 -26.23
C ILE A 130 17.01 3.72 -26.88
N LYS A 131 16.93 2.56 -26.22
CA LYS A 131 17.48 1.29 -26.72
C LYS A 131 16.96 0.92 -28.12
N LEU A 132 15.68 1.13 -28.39
CA LEU A 132 15.09 0.83 -29.70
C LEU A 132 15.54 1.83 -30.77
N LEU A 133 15.49 3.13 -30.45
CA LEU A 133 15.88 4.20 -31.37
C LEU A 133 17.38 4.15 -31.70
N SER A 134 18.23 3.96 -30.70
CA SER A 134 19.67 3.78 -30.87
C SER A 134 20.01 2.56 -31.74
N ARG A 135 19.20 1.50 -31.69
CA ARG A 135 19.36 0.34 -32.58
C ARG A 135 19.00 0.70 -34.03
N ALA A 136 17.92 1.42 -34.28
CA ALA A 136 17.54 1.87 -35.61
C ALA A 136 18.61 2.79 -36.23
N VAL A 137 19.17 3.70 -35.43
CA VAL A 137 20.28 4.58 -35.83
C VAL A 137 21.52 3.77 -36.18
N LYS A 138 21.90 2.81 -35.30
CA LYS A 138 23.04 1.92 -35.54
C LYS A 138 22.89 1.06 -36.79
N MET A 139 21.66 0.64 -37.12
CA MET A 139 21.36 -0.14 -38.32
C MET A 139 21.26 0.74 -39.59
N GLY A 140 21.35 2.07 -39.45
CA GLY A 140 21.25 3.00 -40.58
C GLY A 140 19.84 3.13 -41.16
N ILE A 141 18.81 2.67 -40.44
CA ILE A 141 17.41 2.66 -40.89
C ILE A 141 16.51 3.67 -40.16
N ALA A 142 17.07 4.45 -39.22
CA ALA A 142 16.31 5.43 -38.47
C ALA A 142 15.85 6.60 -39.34
N THR A 143 14.59 7.01 -39.18
CA THR A 143 14.04 8.24 -39.76
C THR A 143 14.58 9.50 -39.06
N ASP A 144 14.38 10.67 -39.66
CA ASP A 144 14.77 11.95 -39.04
C ASP A 144 13.99 12.21 -37.73
N GLU A 145 12.72 11.81 -37.69
CA GLU A 145 11.87 11.88 -36.51
C GLU A 145 12.38 10.98 -35.38
N GLU A 146 12.78 9.74 -35.69
CA GLU A 146 13.37 8.81 -34.71
C GLU A 146 14.69 9.33 -34.14
N ARG A 147 15.48 10.06 -34.94
CA ARG A 147 16.73 10.70 -34.48
C ARG A 147 16.47 11.87 -33.54
N LEU A 148 15.52 12.75 -33.87
CA LEU A 148 15.11 13.84 -32.99
C LEU A 148 14.54 13.29 -31.68
N ARG A 149 13.70 12.26 -31.77
CA ARG A 149 13.15 11.60 -30.59
C ARG A 149 14.23 10.97 -29.73
N LEU A 150 15.24 10.33 -30.33
CA LEU A 150 16.38 9.77 -29.58
C LEU A 150 17.07 10.87 -28.76
N GLU A 151 17.38 12.00 -29.38
CA GLU A 151 18.05 13.13 -28.71
C GLU A 151 17.23 13.64 -27.52
N VAL A 152 15.93 13.86 -27.70
CA VAL A 152 15.06 14.37 -26.62
C VAL A 152 14.95 13.36 -25.47
N TRP A 153 14.85 12.06 -25.76
CA TRP A 153 14.77 11.02 -24.73
C TRP A 153 16.10 10.82 -23.98
N GLU A 154 17.25 10.93 -24.65
CA GLU A 154 18.57 10.93 -24.00
C GLU A 154 18.76 12.16 -23.10
N GLN A 155 18.36 13.34 -23.56
CA GLN A 155 18.38 14.54 -22.72
C GLN A 155 17.49 14.37 -21.49
N TYR A 156 16.26 13.87 -21.67
CA TYR A 156 15.33 13.59 -20.58
C TYR A 156 15.89 12.59 -19.57
N SER A 157 16.48 11.48 -20.00
CA SER A 157 17.06 10.48 -19.08
C SER A 157 18.18 11.07 -18.24
N VAL A 158 19.04 11.91 -18.83
CA VAL A 158 20.08 12.64 -18.12
C VAL A 158 19.47 13.62 -17.11
N LEU A 159 18.45 14.39 -17.47
CA LEU A 159 17.77 15.30 -16.54
C LEU A 159 17.14 14.53 -15.36
N VAL A 160 16.44 13.43 -15.62
CA VAL A 160 15.87 12.55 -14.58
C VAL A 160 16.97 12.03 -13.65
N SER A 161 18.11 11.57 -14.19
CA SER A 161 19.23 11.06 -13.39
C SER A 161 19.82 12.09 -12.42
N ARG A 162 19.67 13.38 -12.71
CA ARG A 162 20.18 14.49 -11.92
C ARG A 162 19.19 15.01 -10.86
N VAL A 163 17.94 14.55 -10.88
CA VAL A 163 16.94 14.97 -9.90
C VAL A 163 17.41 14.65 -8.47
N ASP A 164 17.35 15.67 -7.60
CA ASP A 164 17.52 15.53 -6.16
C ASP A 164 16.24 14.97 -5.54
N THR A 165 16.30 13.76 -4.98
CA THR A 165 15.14 13.07 -4.45
C THR A 165 14.68 13.59 -3.08
N SER A 166 15.42 14.50 -2.46
CA SER A 166 14.99 15.20 -1.23
C SER A 166 14.05 16.37 -1.50
N ALA A 167 14.15 16.98 -2.69
CA ALA A 167 13.31 18.08 -3.15
C ALA A 167 13.11 17.96 -4.68
N PRO A 168 12.36 16.95 -5.13
CA PRO A 168 12.36 16.57 -6.54
C PRO A 168 11.61 17.59 -7.40
N ASP A 169 12.30 18.06 -8.44
CA ASP A 169 11.73 18.77 -9.58
C ASP A 169 11.87 17.89 -10.82
N TRP A 170 10.75 17.35 -11.31
CA TRP A 170 10.76 16.33 -12.35
C TRP A 170 10.71 16.98 -13.74
N PRO A 171 11.63 16.63 -14.66
CA PRO A 171 11.54 17.14 -16.03
C PRO A 171 10.24 16.64 -16.70
N GLU A 172 9.71 17.43 -17.62
CA GLU A 172 8.56 17.03 -18.43
C GLU A 172 8.92 15.83 -19.30
N LYS A 173 8.00 14.86 -19.32
CA LYS A 173 8.19 13.64 -20.11
C LYS A 173 8.07 14.00 -21.60
N PRO A 174 9.02 13.59 -22.46
CA PRO A 174 8.93 13.80 -23.89
C PRO A 174 7.65 13.18 -24.46
N GLU A 175 7.02 13.89 -25.39
CA GLU A 175 5.93 13.32 -26.18
C GLU A 175 6.47 12.35 -27.24
N LEU A 176 5.60 11.44 -27.69
CA LEU A 176 5.92 10.37 -28.63
C LEU A 176 6.17 10.90 -30.04
#